data_AF-A0A6I9SQ27-F1
#
_entry.id   AF-A0A6I9SQ27-F1
#
_cell.length_a   1.000
_cell.length_b   1.000
_cell.length_c   1.000
_cell.angle_alpha   90.00
_cell.angle_beta   90.00
_cell.angle_gamma   90.00
#
_symmetry.space_group_name_H-M   'P 1'
#
loop_
_entity.id
_entity.type
_entity.pdbx_description
1 polymer ?
#
loop_
_entity_poly.entity_id
_entity_poly.type
_entity_poly.pdbx_seq_one_letter_code
_entity_poly.pdbx_strand_id
1 'polypeptide(L)'
;MASHDHLDDEDDFGGDFPGGNVARRSGNKRSFGDLDDDEDDIFGSKKANLKVEETAPGVATGMILSLRESLKNCQDELSRCQTKLEDAKSEIQKWHSSFQHESFIPHGATPEPKFVVSYLQTLRSSEESLREQLEKAKKKEAAFIVTFAKREQEIAELKSAVRDLRAQLKPPSMQARRLLLDPAIHEEFTRLKNLVEEKDKKVKELQDNIAAVSFTPQSKMGKMLMAKCRTLQEENEEIGNQANEGKMHELAMKLASQKSQNAELRSHFEALCKQMDRLTGDVDRSNELVVILQEKLEEKEDEIRRLKHQLQENNTVEEEQTVLAPNTE
;
A
#
# COMPACT_ATOMS: atom_id res chain seq x y z
N MET A 1 19.60 21.45 11.23
CA MET A 1 20.67 21.32 10.21
C MET A 1 20.57 19.86 9.73
N ALA A 2 19.88 19.58 8.63
CA ALA A 2 20.36 19.74 7.25
C ALA A 2 21.62 18.84 7.04
N SER A 3 21.69 17.85 6.15
CA SER A 3 20.91 17.55 4.93
C SER A 3 21.08 16.08 4.54
N HIS A 4 20.17 15.61 3.69
CA HIS A 4 20.08 14.30 3.05
C HIS A 4 20.60 14.47 1.61
N ASP A 5 21.56 13.68 1.14
CA ASP A 5 21.99 13.70 -0.26
C ASP A 5 21.24 12.59 -1.02
N HIS A 6 20.27 13.04 -1.80
CA HIS A 6 19.50 12.28 -2.77
C HIS A 6 20.20 12.42 -4.13
N LEU A 7 20.43 11.27 -4.78
CA LEU A 7 20.89 11.16 -6.15
C LEU A 7 19.76 11.61 -7.09
N ASP A 8 20.07 12.46 -8.07
CA ASP A 8 19.29 12.59 -9.31
C ASP A 8 20.24 12.41 -10.50
N ASP A 9 19.92 11.37 -11.27
CA ASP A 9 20.30 11.17 -12.66
C ASP A 9 19.46 12.10 -13.54
N GLU A 10 20.07 12.76 -14.52
CA GLU A 10 19.36 13.18 -15.74
C GLU A 10 20.34 13.05 -16.93
N ASP A 11 19.99 12.10 -17.80
CA ASP A 11 20.50 11.94 -19.16
C ASP A 11 20.03 13.12 -20.02
N ASP A 12 20.94 13.80 -20.73
CA ASP A 12 20.55 14.74 -21.80
C ASP A 12 21.18 14.32 -23.14
N PHE A 13 20.34 13.66 -23.95
CA PHE A 13 20.57 13.35 -25.35
C PHE A 13 19.69 14.27 -26.20
N GLY A 14 20.27 15.35 -26.72
CA GLY A 14 19.57 16.30 -27.60
C GLY A 14 20.49 16.85 -28.67
N GLY A 15 20.30 16.40 -29.92
CA GLY A 15 20.95 16.97 -31.09
C GLY A 15 20.25 18.23 -31.58
N ASP A 16 20.99 19.06 -32.34
CA ASP A 16 20.43 19.85 -33.43
C ASP A 16 21.54 20.31 -34.40
N PHE A 17 21.27 20.13 -35.70
CA PHE A 17 22.01 20.72 -36.84
C PHE A 17 21.52 22.16 -37.08
N PRO A 18 22.33 23.04 -37.72
CA PRO A 18 22.15 23.24 -39.18
C PRO A 18 23.48 23.47 -39.94
N GLY A 19 23.61 22.94 -41.15
CA GLY A 19 23.67 23.73 -42.39
C GLY A 19 25.10 24.23 -42.70
N GLY A 20 25.81 23.83 -43.75
CA GLY A 20 25.44 23.72 -45.15
C GLY A 20 26.71 23.89 -45.99
N ASN A 21 26.62 23.50 -47.27
CA ASN A 21 27.56 23.70 -48.38
C ASN A 21 28.68 22.67 -48.57
N VAL A 22 28.57 21.80 -49.59
CA VAL A 22 28.83 21.97 -51.04
C VAL A 22 30.17 21.32 -51.38
N ALA A 23 30.08 20.32 -52.27
CA ALA A 23 31.11 19.79 -53.16
C ALA A 23 32.40 19.20 -52.54
N ARG A 24 32.55 17.88 -52.67
CA ARG A 24 33.46 17.28 -53.67
C ARG A 24 33.45 15.74 -53.56
N ARG A 25 32.73 15.11 -54.49
CA ARG A 25 33.10 13.79 -54.99
C ARG A 25 34.40 13.94 -55.77
N SER A 26 35.42 13.15 -55.45
CA SER A 26 36.52 12.91 -56.37
C SER A 26 36.82 11.42 -56.39
N GLY A 27 36.20 10.72 -57.33
CA GLY A 27 36.68 9.43 -57.77
C GLY A 27 37.76 9.65 -58.82
N ASN A 28 38.86 8.92 -58.74
CA ASN A 28 39.81 8.81 -59.85
C ASN A 28 40.02 7.33 -60.19
N LYS A 29 39.22 6.87 -61.15
CA LYS A 29 39.56 5.77 -62.05
C LYS A 29 40.40 6.36 -63.19
N ARG A 30 41.51 5.68 -63.49
CA ARG A 30 42.12 5.45 -64.82
C ARG A 30 42.08 6.60 -65.83
N SER A 31 43.26 7.12 -66.16
CA SER A 31 43.53 7.65 -67.50
C SER A 31 44.55 6.74 -68.18
N PHE A 32 44.22 6.31 -69.39
CA PHE A 32 45.00 5.45 -70.27
C PHE A 32 45.04 6.19 -71.60
N GLY A 33 46.25 6.41 -72.13
CA GLY A 33 46.50 6.81 -73.52
C GLY A 33 46.23 8.28 -73.85
N ASP A 34 47.29 9.01 -74.16
CA ASP A 34 47.32 9.69 -75.46
C ASP A 34 48.72 9.55 -76.07
N LEU A 35 48.72 9.13 -77.33
CA LEU A 35 49.86 8.87 -78.18
C LEU A 35 49.90 10.05 -79.17
N ASP A 36 50.85 10.96 -78.97
CA ASP A 36 51.33 11.87 -80.00
C ASP A 36 52.81 11.47 -80.14
N ASP A 37 53.31 10.77 -81.16
CA ASP A 37 53.20 10.92 -82.61
C ASP A 37 53.62 12.30 -83.13
N ASP A 38 54.86 12.67 -82.81
CA ASP A 38 55.63 13.61 -83.62
C ASP A 38 56.85 12.88 -84.21
N GLU A 39 56.64 12.49 -85.46
CA GLU A 39 57.62 12.15 -86.49
C GLU A 39 58.70 13.24 -86.64
N ASP A 40 59.90 13.00 -86.10
CA ASP A 40 61.11 13.76 -86.49
C ASP A 40 61.94 12.92 -87.47
N ASP A 41 61.53 13.04 -88.73
CA ASP A 41 62.13 12.54 -89.95
C ASP A 41 63.53 13.19 -90.16
N ILE A 42 64.57 12.65 -89.52
CA ILE A 42 65.90 13.30 -89.41
C ILE A 42 66.84 13.07 -90.62
N PHE A 43 66.34 12.61 -91.77
CA PHE A 43 67.14 12.40 -92.98
C PHE A 43 66.49 13.00 -94.25
N GLY A 44 66.68 14.30 -94.50
CA GLY A 44 66.04 14.93 -95.68
C GLY A 44 66.41 16.36 -96.07
N SER A 45 67.70 16.61 -96.33
CA SER A 45 68.20 17.53 -97.38
C SER A 45 67.67 18.98 -97.46
N LYS A 46 68.47 19.95 -96.96
CA LYS A 46 68.54 21.30 -97.58
C LYS A 46 69.99 21.71 -97.85
N LYS A 47 70.30 21.74 -99.15
CA LYS A 47 71.46 22.39 -99.78
C LYS A 47 71.62 23.83 -99.30
N ALA A 48 72.78 24.18 -98.76
CA ALA A 48 73.25 25.56 -98.71
C ALA A 48 74.79 25.58 -98.83
N ASN A 49 75.23 26.09 -99.99
CA ASN A 49 76.57 26.55 -100.35
C ASN A 49 77.79 25.94 -99.64
N LEU A 50 78.53 25.13 -100.39
CA LEU A 50 79.99 25.00 -100.30
C LEU A 50 80.63 26.39 -100.46
N LYS A 51 80.71 27.13 -99.35
CA LYS A 51 81.76 28.11 -99.15
C LYS A 51 82.80 27.37 -98.31
N VAL A 52 83.93 27.06 -98.93
CA VAL A 52 85.15 26.64 -98.22
C VAL A 52 85.55 27.82 -97.35
N GLU A 53 84.94 27.91 -96.18
CA GLU A 53 85.45 28.64 -95.06
C GLU A 53 86.12 27.55 -94.22
N GLU A 54 87.44 27.64 -94.08
CA GLU A 54 88.20 26.83 -93.13
C GLU A 54 87.42 26.88 -91.81
N THR A 55 86.66 25.83 -91.50
CA THR A 55 86.06 25.69 -90.19
C THR A 55 87.23 25.68 -89.25
N ALA A 56 87.42 26.80 -88.55
CA ALA A 56 88.50 26.98 -87.61
C ALA A 56 88.54 25.71 -86.74
N PRO A 57 89.73 25.13 -86.50
CA PRO A 57 89.88 23.79 -85.95
C PRO A 57 89.04 23.54 -84.67
N GLY A 58 88.61 24.59 -83.96
CA GLY A 58 87.69 24.50 -82.82
C GLY A 58 86.22 24.15 -83.12
N VAL A 59 85.62 24.52 -84.26
CA VAL A 59 84.16 24.30 -84.50
C VAL A 59 83.85 22.85 -84.89
N ALA A 60 84.64 22.27 -85.81
CA ALA A 60 84.54 20.85 -86.15
C ALA A 60 84.92 19.97 -84.95
N THR A 61 85.94 20.37 -84.18
CA THR A 61 86.32 19.67 -82.94
C THR A 61 85.20 19.77 -81.89
N GLY A 62 84.53 20.91 -81.75
CA GLY A 62 83.39 21.08 -80.84
C GLY A 62 82.21 20.17 -81.18
N MET A 63 81.79 20.11 -82.45
CA MET A 63 80.73 19.18 -82.89
C MET A 63 81.11 17.72 -82.70
N ILE A 64 82.37 17.35 -82.98
CA ILE A 64 82.86 15.99 -82.74
C ILE A 64 82.84 15.65 -81.24
N LEU A 65 83.19 16.59 -80.37
CA LEU A 65 83.12 16.39 -78.91
C LEU A 65 81.68 16.28 -78.41
N SER A 66 80.77 17.14 -78.86
CA SER A 66 79.34 17.04 -78.50
C SER A 66 78.71 15.74 -78.98
N LEU A 67 79.00 15.29 -80.21
CA LEU A 67 78.52 14.00 -80.70
C LEU A 67 79.12 12.82 -79.93
N ARG A 68 80.39 12.90 -79.53
CA ARG A 68 81.02 11.89 -78.67
C ARG A 68 80.41 11.86 -77.26
N GLU A 69 80.10 13.02 -76.69
CA GLU A 69 79.44 13.15 -75.40
C GLU A 69 77.99 12.64 -75.47
N SER A 70 77.23 13.00 -76.50
CA SER A 70 75.88 12.45 -76.74
C SER A 70 75.92 10.94 -76.98
N LEU A 71 76.88 10.44 -77.78
CA LEU A 71 77.06 9.00 -77.97
C LEU A 71 77.38 8.30 -76.66
N LYS A 72 78.24 8.90 -75.83
CA LYS A 72 78.60 8.37 -74.51
C LYS A 72 77.39 8.36 -73.56
N ASN A 73 76.60 9.43 -73.54
CA ASN A 73 75.37 9.51 -72.75
C ASN A 73 74.35 8.46 -73.21
N CYS A 74 74.11 8.31 -74.52
CA CYS A 74 73.24 7.26 -75.05
C CYS A 74 73.73 5.86 -74.68
N GLN A 75 75.05 5.64 -74.69
CA GLN A 75 75.65 4.37 -74.29
C GLN A 75 75.48 4.09 -72.79
N ASP A 76 75.59 5.11 -71.94
CA ASP A 76 75.38 5.00 -70.50
C ASP A 76 73.88 4.80 -70.17
N GLU A 77 72.97 5.47 -70.89
CA GLU A 77 71.53 5.25 -70.77
C GLU A 77 71.11 3.86 -71.24
N LEU A 78 71.67 3.37 -72.35
CA LEU A 78 71.45 2.00 -72.81
C LEU A 78 71.90 0.99 -71.76
N SER A 79 73.09 1.22 -71.16
CA SER A 79 73.62 0.38 -70.08
C SER A 79 72.67 0.37 -68.87
N ARG A 80 72.14 1.53 -68.48
CA ARG A 80 71.15 1.67 -67.39
C ARG A 80 69.81 0.98 -67.72
N CYS A 81 69.34 1.09 -68.95
CA CYS A 81 68.12 0.40 -69.38
C CYS A 81 68.33 -1.11 -69.39
N GLN A 82 69.51 -1.57 -69.78
CA GLN A 82 69.87 -2.98 -69.80
C GLN A 82 69.97 -3.56 -68.38
N THR A 83 70.52 -2.83 -67.41
CA THR A 83 70.50 -3.26 -66.00
C THR A 83 69.08 -3.32 -65.45
N LYS A 84 68.26 -2.28 -65.66
CA LYS A 84 66.85 -2.29 -65.22
C LYS A 84 66.04 -3.42 -65.85
N LEU A 85 66.30 -3.74 -67.12
CA LEU A 85 65.65 -4.86 -67.80
C LEU A 85 66.06 -6.19 -67.17
N GLU A 86 67.34 -6.36 -66.84
CA GLU A 86 67.82 -7.58 -66.19
C GLU A 86 67.29 -7.69 -64.75
N ASP A 87 67.22 -6.58 -64.01
CA ASP A 87 66.59 -6.52 -62.69
C ASP A 87 65.11 -6.93 -62.78
N ALA A 88 64.35 -6.36 -63.73
CA ALA A 88 62.95 -6.71 -63.94
C ALA A 88 62.75 -8.16 -64.38
N LYS A 89 63.64 -8.71 -65.21
CA LYS A 89 63.64 -10.14 -65.59
C LYS A 89 63.91 -11.02 -64.38
N SER A 90 64.90 -10.67 -63.57
CA SER A 90 65.24 -11.41 -62.34
C SER A 90 64.07 -11.39 -61.35
N GLU A 91 63.35 -10.27 -61.27
CA GLU A 91 62.16 -10.12 -60.44
C GLU A 91 61.00 -10.98 -60.97
N ILE A 92 60.71 -10.95 -62.28
CA ILE A 92 59.71 -11.82 -62.91
C ILE A 92 60.05 -13.30 -62.69
N GLN A 93 61.32 -13.67 -62.83
CA GLN A 93 61.76 -15.03 -62.58
C GLN A 93 61.56 -15.43 -61.11
N LYS A 94 61.86 -14.52 -60.17
CA LYS A 94 61.59 -14.73 -58.74
C LYS A 94 60.10 -14.96 -58.48
N TRP A 95 59.21 -14.14 -59.06
CA TRP A 95 57.77 -14.33 -58.96
C TRP A 95 57.33 -15.69 -59.53
N HIS A 96 57.86 -16.08 -60.69
CA HIS A 96 57.58 -17.39 -61.28
C HIS A 96 57.99 -18.55 -60.38
N SER A 97 59.19 -18.50 -59.79
CA SER A 97 59.66 -19.52 -58.85
C SER A 97 58.78 -19.57 -57.61
N SER A 98 58.41 -18.41 -57.02
CA SER A 98 57.51 -18.36 -55.87
C SER A 98 56.17 -19.02 -56.15
N PHE A 99 55.53 -18.69 -57.28
CA PHE A 99 54.24 -19.29 -57.63
C PHE A 99 54.33 -20.79 -58.00
N GLN A 100 55.45 -21.25 -58.56
CA GLN A 100 55.65 -22.67 -58.87
C GLN A 100 55.78 -23.55 -57.62
N HIS A 101 56.27 -22.98 -56.51
CA HIS A 101 56.48 -23.71 -55.26
C HIS A 101 55.29 -23.61 -54.30
N GLU A 102 54.22 -22.90 -54.67
CA GLU A 102 53.11 -22.60 -53.78
C GLU A 102 51.91 -23.52 -54.02
N SER A 103 51.26 -23.93 -52.93
CA SER A 103 50.27 -25.02 -52.91
C SER A 103 48.92 -24.71 -53.56
N PHE A 104 48.67 -23.46 -53.95
CA PHE A 104 47.39 -23.04 -54.53
C PHE A 104 47.26 -23.34 -56.03
N ILE A 105 48.37 -23.72 -56.70
CA ILE A 105 48.37 -24.16 -58.10
C ILE A 105 48.38 -25.69 -58.13
N PRO A 106 47.37 -26.35 -58.74
CA PRO A 106 47.36 -27.79 -58.90
C PRO A 106 48.61 -28.29 -59.63
N HIS A 107 49.22 -29.36 -59.12
CA HIS A 107 50.45 -29.93 -59.69
C HIS A 107 50.25 -30.25 -61.19
N GLY A 108 50.99 -29.54 -62.06
CA GLY A 108 50.94 -29.70 -63.52
C GLY A 108 50.01 -28.74 -64.27
N ALA A 109 49.34 -27.80 -63.61
CA ALA A 109 48.57 -26.74 -64.26
C ALA A 109 49.44 -25.49 -64.51
N THR A 110 49.19 -24.81 -65.63
CA THR A 110 49.81 -23.49 -65.90
C THR A 110 49.23 -22.45 -64.93
N PRO A 111 50.05 -21.52 -64.39
CA PRO A 111 49.59 -20.45 -63.52
C PRO A 111 48.66 -19.49 -64.28
N GLU A 112 47.36 -19.77 -64.33
CA GLU A 112 46.40 -18.81 -64.87
C GLU A 112 46.18 -17.65 -63.88
N PRO A 113 46.19 -16.39 -64.34
CA PRO A 113 46.01 -15.22 -63.47
C PRO A 113 44.75 -15.27 -62.59
N LYS A 114 43.69 -15.96 -63.02
CA LYS A 114 42.44 -16.09 -62.27
C LYS A 114 42.61 -16.88 -60.96
N PHE A 115 43.43 -17.93 -60.94
CA PHE A 115 43.68 -18.73 -59.73
C PHE A 115 44.50 -17.96 -58.69
N VAL A 116 45.46 -17.16 -59.15
CA VAL A 116 46.25 -16.27 -58.27
C VAL A 116 45.34 -15.21 -57.66
N VAL A 117 44.48 -14.58 -58.46
CA VAL A 117 43.55 -13.54 -57.97
C VAL A 117 42.53 -14.10 -57.00
N SER A 118 41.95 -15.28 -57.27
CA SER A 118 40.98 -15.91 -56.35
C SER A 118 41.64 -16.35 -55.04
N TYR A 119 42.87 -16.87 -55.09
CA TYR A 119 43.66 -17.20 -53.91
C TYR A 119 43.97 -15.95 -53.08
N LEU A 120 44.44 -14.87 -53.71
CA LEU A 120 44.70 -13.59 -53.02
C LEU A 120 43.43 -13.01 -52.41
N GLN A 121 42.28 -13.14 -53.07
CA GLN A 121 41.00 -12.69 -52.52
C GLN A 121 40.57 -13.52 -51.31
N THR A 122 40.77 -14.84 -51.36
CA THR A 122 40.52 -15.76 -50.23
C THR A 122 41.47 -15.51 -49.07
N LEU A 123 42.75 -15.22 -49.37
CA LEU A 123 43.75 -14.88 -48.36
C LEU A 123 43.42 -13.54 -47.71
N ARG A 124 42.96 -12.55 -48.48
CA ARG A 124 42.52 -11.26 -47.94
C ARG A 124 41.31 -11.42 -47.03
N SER A 125 40.32 -12.22 -47.42
CA SER A 125 39.14 -12.43 -46.57
C SER A 125 39.46 -13.23 -45.30
N SER A 126 40.39 -14.18 -45.37
CA SER A 126 40.87 -14.90 -44.19
C SER A 126 41.70 -14.00 -43.26
N GLU A 127 42.54 -13.13 -43.81
CA GLU A 127 43.26 -12.09 -43.06
C GLU A 127 42.30 -11.15 -42.34
N GLU A 128 41.27 -10.65 -43.03
CA GLU A 128 40.25 -9.76 -42.45
C GLU A 128 39.45 -10.45 -41.34
N SER A 129 39.07 -11.72 -41.54
CA SER A 129 38.41 -12.54 -40.52
C SER A 129 39.29 -12.77 -39.28
N LEU A 130 40.57 -13.11 -39.46
CA LEU A 130 41.52 -13.27 -38.36
C LEU A 130 41.75 -11.96 -37.61
N ARG A 131 41.82 -10.83 -38.33
CA ARG A 131 41.93 -9.50 -37.74
C ARG A 131 40.69 -9.17 -36.89
N GLU A 132 39.49 -9.48 -37.35
CA GLU A 132 38.27 -9.28 -36.58
C GLU A 132 38.24 -10.15 -35.31
N GLN A 133 38.67 -11.42 -35.41
CA GLN A 133 38.79 -12.31 -34.26
C GLN A 133 39.80 -11.81 -33.24
N LEU A 134 40.95 -11.29 -33.70
CA LEU A 134 41.96 -10.68 -32.85
C LEU A 134 41.41 -9.46 -32.09
N GLU A 135 40.68 -8.59 -32.78
CA GLU A 135 40.07 -7.42 -32.14
C GLU A 135 38.98 -7.82 -31.14
N LYS A 136 38.18 -8.86 -31.43
CA LYS A 136 37.24 -9.44 -30.46
C LYS A 136 37.96 -10.02 -29.25
N ALA A 137 39.09 -10.72 -29.45
CA ALA A 137 39.88 -11.29 -28.37
C ALA A 137 40.49 -10.19 -27.47
N LYS A 138 41.07 -9.14 -28.06
CA LYS A 138 41.60 -7.98 -27.32
C LYS A 138 40.53 -7.27 -26.50
N LYS A 139 39.32 -7.07 -27.06
CA LYS A 139 38.19 -6.49 -26.32
C LYS A 139 37.78 -7.35 -25.13
N LYS A 140 37.73 -8.68 -25.31
CA LYS A 140 37.45 -9.63 -24.21
C LYS A 140 38.54 -9.61 -23.14
N GLU A 141 39.80 -9.60 -23.54
CA GLU A 141 40.94 -9.51 -22.63
C GLU A 141 40.89 -8.21 -21.79
N ALA A 142 40.65 -7.06 -22.43
CA ALA A 142 40.49 -5.79 -21.73
C ALA A 142 39.33 -5.82 -20.72
N ALA A 143 38.18 -6.41 -21.10
CA ALA A 143 37.06 -6.60 -20.19
C ALA A 143 37.44 -7.49 -18.99
N PHE A 144 38.18 -8.58 -19.22
CA PHE A 144 38.65 -9.44 -18.14
C PHE A 144 39.61 -8.73 -17.18
N ILE A 145 40.56 -7.94 -17.69
CA ILE A 145 41.47 -7.14 -16.86
C ILE A 145 40.68 -6.24 -15.91
N VAL A 146 39.67 -5.52 -16.42
CA VAL A 146 38.82 -4.65 -15.59
C VAL A 146 38.05 -5.46 -14.53
N THR A 147 37.46 -6.59 -14.91
CA THR A 147 36.73 -7.43 -13.94
C THR A 147 37.64 -8.05 -12.89
N PHE A 148 38.87 -8.39 -13.26
CA PHE A 148 39.86 -8.94 -12.34
C PHE A 148 40.31 -7.89 -11.34
N ALA A 149 40.63 -6.68 -11.81
CA ALA A 149 40.98 -5.55 -10.94
C ALA A 149 39.86 -5.21 -9.95
N LYS A 150 38.59 -5.23 -10.39
CA LYS A 150 37.44 -5.04 -9.49
C LYS A 150 37.33 -6.14 -8.43
N ARG A 151 37.53 -7.40 -8.82
CA ARG A 151 37.53 -8.54 -7.88
C ARG A 151 38.69 -8.48 -6.89
N GLU A 152 39.88 -8.06 -7.33
CA GLU A 152 41.03 -7.86 -6.44
C GLU A 152 40.80 -6.74 -5.42
N GLN A 153 40.18 -5.64 -5.85
CA GLN A 153 39.77 -4.55 -4.96
C GLN A 153 38.75 -5.03 -3.92
N GLU A 154 37.72 -5.76 -4.33
CA GLU A 154 36.72 -6.34 -3.41
C GLU A 154 37.36 -7.29 -2.40
N ILE A 155 38.30 -8.14 -2.84
CA ILE A 155 39.07 -9.02 -1.94
C ILE A 155 39.89 -8.20 -0.94
N ALA A 156 40.49 -7.09 -1.35
CA ALA A 156 41.27 -6.23 -0.45
C ALA A 156 40.38 -5.56 0.60
N GLU A 157 39.20 -5.07 0.21
CA GLU A 157 38.19 -4.49 1.10
C GLU A 157 37.68 -5.52 2.12
N LEU A 158 37.31 -6.71 1.66
CA LEU A 158 36.88 -7.81 2.54
C LEU A 158 38.00 -8.22 3.52
N LYS A 159 39.26 -8.30 3.05
CA LYS A 159 40.41 -8.56 3.93
C LYS A 159 40.58 -7.45 4.98
N SER A 160 40.30 -6.20 4.65
CA SER A 160 40.34 -5.09 5.61
C SER A 160 39.24 -5.23 6.66
N ALA A 161 37.99 -5.41 6.23
CA ALA A 161 36.85 -5.60 7.12
C ALA A 161 37.06 -6.77 8.10
N VAL A 162 37.64 -7.88 7.64
CA VAL A 162 37.99 -9.01 8.51
C VAL A 162 39.06 -8.63 9.55
N ARG A 163 40.06 -7.83 9.19
CA ARG A 163 41.07 -7.34 10.17
C ARG A 163 40.42 -6.45 11.21
N ASP A 164 39.52 -5.56 10.81
CA ASP A 164 38.83 -4.63 11.70
C ASP A 164 37.90 -5.38 12.67
N LEU A 165 37.10 -6.33 12.16
CA LEU A 165 36.27 -7.20 12.99
C LEU A 165 37.10 -8.04 13.97
N ARG A 166 38.25 -8.58 13.53
CA ARG A 166 39.18 -9.29 14.42
C ARG A 166 39.77 -8.37 15.49
N ALA A 167 40.00 -7.10 15.19
CA ALA A 167 40.46 -6.11 16.16
C ALA A 167 39.36 -5.81 17.19
N GLN A 168 38.11 -5.64 16.74
CA GLN A 168 36.95 -5.44 17.62
C GLN A 168 36.68 -6.65 18.53
N LEU A 169 36.84 -7.86 18.00
CA LEU A 169 36.59 -9.10 18.75
C LEU A 169 37.68 -9.39 19.79
N LYS A 170 38.89 -8.82 19.65
CA LYS A 170 39.96 -8.98 20.65
C LYS A 170 39.68 -8.02 21.81
N PRO A 171 39.32 -8.51 23.02
CA PRO A 171 39.19 -7.65 24.17
C PRO A 171 40.54 -6.94 24.40
N PRO A 172 40.55 -5.61 24.67
CA PRO A 172 41.77 -4.81 24.77
C PRO A 172 42.76 -5.33 25.81
N SER A 173 42.27 -6.04 26.84
CA SER A 173 43.10 -6.61 27.91
C SER A 173 42.99 -8.14 27.99
N MET A 174 44.11 -8.80 28.28
CA MET A 174 44.14 -10.23 28.62
C MET A 174 43.28 -10.56 29.84
N GLN A 175 43.11 -9.59 30.75
CA GLN A 175 42.26 -9.71 31.93
C GLN A 175 40.77 -9.79 31.54
N ALA A 176 40.30 -8.95 30.61
CA ALA A 176 38.93 -9.05 30.09
C ALA A 176 38.68 -10.38 29.38
N ARG A 177 39.67 -10.91 28.63
CA ARG A 177 39.60 -12.27 28.08
C ARG A 177 39.45 -13.33 29.18
N ARG A 178 40.27 -13.25 30.23
CA ARG A 178 40.22 -14.23 31.33
C ARG A 178 38.91 -14.17 32.11
N LEU A 179 38.37 -12.97 32.34
CA LEU A 179 37.10 -12.77 33.04
C LEU A 179 35.90 -13.23 32.18
N LEU A 180 35.90 -12.98 30.87
CA LEU A 180 34.83 -13.45 29.97
C LEU A 180 34.87 -14.97 29.72
N LEU A 181 36.02 -15.60 29.92
CA LEU A 181 36.20 -17.05 29.86
C LEU A 181 36.03 -17.73 31.23
N ASP A 182 35.78 -16.97 32.30
CA ASP A 182 35.55 -17.51 33.64
C ASP A 182 34.10 -17.99 33.76
N PRO A 183 33.85 -19.30 33.97
CA PRO A 183 32.51 -19.84 34.11
C PRO A 183 31.72 -19.23 35.27
N ALA A 184 32.38 -18.85 36.38
CA ALA A 184 31.71 -18.24 37.54
C ALA A 184 31.21 -16.83 37.20
N ILE A 185 31.96 -16.09 36.38
CA ILE A 185 31.54 -14.75 35.93
C ILE A 185 30.40 -14.86 34.93
N HIS A 186 30.43 -15.86 34.04
CA HIS A 186 29.32 -16.13 33.14
C HIS A 186 28.03 -16.46 33.91
N GLU A 187 28.13 -17.24 34.97
CA GLU A 187 27.00 -17.58 35.84
C GLU A 187 26.44 -16.34 36.54
N GLU A 188 27.29 -15.49 37.14
CA GLU A 188 26.83 -14.22 37.74
C GLU A 188 26.23 -13.25 36.72
N PHE A 189 26.81 -13.17 35.51
CA PHE A 189 26.24 -12.34 34.45
C PHE A 189 24.86 -12.85 34.01
N THR A 190 24.70 -14.18 33.89
CA THR A 190 23.42 -14.82 33.58
C THR A 190 22.41 -14.58 34.70
N ARG A 191 22.83 -14.71 35.96
CA ARG A 191 22.00 -14.42 37.15
C ARG A 191 21.54 -12.97 37.17
N LEU A 192 22.45 -12.02 36.92
CA LEU A 192 22.14 -10.60 36.83
C LEU A 192 21.21 -10.29 35.68
N LYS A 193 21.44 -10.88 34.49
CA LYS A 193 20.56 -10.74 33.34
C LYS A 193 19.15 -11.23 33.66
N ASN A 194 19.02 -12.41 34.24
CA ASN A 194 17.73 -12.98 34.65
C ASN A 194 17.04 -12.08 35.69
N LEU A 195 17.80 -11.55 36.66
CA LEU A 195 17.27 -10.64 37.67
C LEU A 195 16.78 -9.32 37.04
N VAL A 196 17.50 -8.77 36.07
CA VAL A 196 17.08 -7.58 35.32
C VAL A 196 15.79 -7.88 34.55
N GLU A 197 15.73 -9.00 33.81
CA GLU A 197 14.52 -9.41 33.08
C GLU A 197 13.31 -9.62 34.00
N GLU A 198 13.52 -10.20 35.19
CA GLU A 198 12.47 -10.36 36.21
C GLU A 198 11.98 -9.01 36.72
N LYS A 199 12.90 -8.09 37.02
CA LYS A 199 12.57 -6.74 37.51
C LYS A 199 11.87 -5.92 36.44
N ASP A 200 12.27 -6.01 35.18
CA ASP A 200 11.60 -5.35 34.06
C ASP A 200 10.18 -5.86 33.85
N LYS A 201 9.97 -7.18 33.96
CA LYS A 201 8.60 -7.76 34.00
C LYS A 201 7.79 -7.17 35.15
N LYS A 202 8.39 -7.06 36.35
CA LYS A 202 7.70 -6.49 37.51
C LYS A 202 7.38 -5.01 37.34
N VAL A 203 8.27 -4.24 36.76
CA VAL A 203 8.04 -2.83 36.42
C VAL A 203 6.88 -2.73 35.44
N LYS A 204 6.85 -3.57 34.40
CA LYS A 204 5.75 -3.59 33.43
C LYS A 204 4.41 -3.97 34.08
N GLU A 205 4.39 -5.02 34.90
CA GLU A 205 3.18 -5.39 35.68
C GLU A 205 2.71 -4.25 36.59
N LEU A 206 3.62 -3.56 37.28
CA LEU A 206 3.26 -2.43 38.12
C LEU A 206 2.77 -1.24 37.31
N GLN A 207 3.37 -0.97 36.13
CA GLN A 207 2.88 0.04 35.19
C GLN A 207 1.49 -0.31 34.65
N ASP A 208 1.25 -1.57 34.30
CA ASP A 208 -0.05 -2.06 33.83
C ASP A 208 -1.09 -1.98 34.96
N ASN A 209 -0.72 -2.31 36.20
CA ASN A 209 -1.57 -2.15 37.37
C ASN A 209 -1.84 -0.67 37.67
N ILE A 210 -0.84 0.21 37.56
CA ILE A 210 -1.04 1.66 37.68
C ILE A 210 -1.97 2.13 36.55
N ALA A 211 -1.80 1.66 35.32
CA ALA A 211 -2.68 2.00 34.20
C ALA A 211 -4.12 1.54 34.47
N ALA A 212 -4.29 0.31 34.98
CA ALA A 212 -5.59 -0.25 35.35
C ALA A 212 -6.24 0.50 36.52
N VAL A 213 -5.46 0.89 37.54
CA VAL A 213 -5.93 1.64 38.71
C VAL A 213 -6.07 3.14 38.41
N SER A 214 -5.40 3.65 37.38
CA SER A 214 -5.52 5.02 36.86
C SER A 214 -6.80 5.23 36.06
N PHE A 215 -7.89 4.57 36.46
CA PHE A 215 -9.23 4.99 36.11
C PHE A 215 -9.37 6.46 36.51
N THR A 216 -9.24 7.32 35.52
CA THR A 216 -9.48 8.75 35.65
C THR A 216 -10.85 9.00 35.03
N PRO A 217 -11.79 9.64 35.74
CA PRO A 217 -13.10 10.04 35.20
C PRO A 217 -12.99 10.84 33.88
N GLN A 218 -11.81 11.43 33.62
CA GLN A 218 -11.49 12.23 32.45
C GLN A 218 -10.92 11.42 31.26
N SER A 219 -10.43 10.19 31.46
CA SER A 219 -9.99 9.31 30.36
C SER A 219 -11.15 8.92 29.46
N LYS A 220 -10.88 8.55 28.20
CA LYS A 220 -11.93 8.12 27.26
C LYS A 220 -12.75 6.94 27.79
N MET A 221 -12.08 5.95 28.38
CA MET A 221 -12.72 4.79 29.02
C MET A 221 -13.47 5.21 30.30
N GLY A 222 -12.86 6.08 31.12
CA GLY A 222 -13.48 6.58 32.35
C GLY A 222 -14.75 7.39 32.10
N LYS A 223 -14.76 8.27 31.10
CA LYS A 223 -15.94 9.02 30.66
C LYS A 223 -17.06 8.10 30.19
N MET A 224 -16.74 7.05 29.43
CA MET A 224 -17.71 6.08 28.96
C MET A 224 -18.32 5.26 30.10
N LEU A 225 -17.50 4.81 31.06
CA LEU A 225 -17.99 4.10 32.24
C LEU A 225 -18.87 5.00 33.11
N MET A 226 -18.44 6.24 33.39
CA MET A 226 -19.23 7.20 34.17
C MET A 226 -20.55 7.57 33.47
N ALA A 227 -20.55 7.67 32.13
CA ALA A 227 -21.79 7.82 31.37
C ALA A 227 -22.72 6.61 31.55
N LYS A 228 -22.18 5.39 31.46
CA LYS A 228 -22.95 4.15 31.70
C LYS A 228 -23.47 4.05 33.14
N CYS A 229 -22.70 4.48 34.13
CA CYS A 229 -23.15 4.53 35.52
C CYS A 229 -24.28 5.55 35.70
N ARG A 230 -24.19 6.73 35.08
CA ARG A 230 -25.28 7.72 35.10
C ARG A 230 -26.55 7.17 34.45
N THR A 231 -26.46 6.55 33.27
CA THR A 231 -27.64 5.99 32.61
C THR A 231 -28.27 4.87 33.43
N LEU A 232 -27.46 3.95 34.01
CA LEU A 232 -27.99 2.90 34.88
C LEU A 232 -28.63 3.47 36.16
N GLN A 233 -28.11 4.59 36.67
CA GLN A 233 -28.69 5.26 37.83
C GLN A 233 -30.02 5.93 37.47
N GLU A 234 -30.10 6.61 36.33
CA GLU A 234 -31.35 7.18 35.79
C GLU A 234 -32.40 6.08 35.55
N GLU A 235 -32.02 4.95 34.95
CA GLU A 235 -32.92 3.79 34.76
C GLU A 235 -33.41 3.22 36.10
N ASN A 236 -32.55 3.10 37.11
CA ASN A 236 -32.96 2.62 38.43
C ASN A 236 -33.89 3.60 39.15
N GLU A 237 -33.62 4.90 39.03
CA GLU A 237 -34.50 5.95 39.55
C GLU A 237 -35.86 5.90 38.86
N GLU A 238 -35.90 5.69 37.54
CA GLU A 238 -37.14 5.53 36.78
C GLU A 238 -37.90 4.26 37.20
N ILE A 239 -37.24 3.12 37.35
CA ILE A 239 -37.86 1.88 37.86
C ILE A 239 -38.43 2.11 39.27
N GLY A 240 -37.68 2.81 40.14
CA GLY A 240 -38.13 3.17 41.48
C GLY A 240 -39.36 4.07 41.45
N ASN A 241 -39.37 5.06 40.57
CA ASN A 241 -40.51 5.96 40.36
C ASN A 241 -41.72 5.21 39.84
N GLN A 242 -41.58 4.38 38.81
CA GLN A 242 -42.68 3.57 38.28
C GLN A 242 -43.26 2.61 39.33
N ALA A 243 -42.41 1.99 40.16
CA ALA A 243 -42.87 1.13 41.25
C ALA A 243 -43.63 1.91 42.34
N ASN A 244 -43.16 3.12 42.66
CA ASN A 244 -43.82 3.99 43.64
C ASN A 244 -45.15 4.56 43.10
N GLU A 245 -45.16 5.03 41.86
CA GLU A 245 -46.35 5.49 41.15
C GLU A 245 -47.39 4.37 41.02
N GLY A 246 -46.97 3.14 40.68
CA GLY A 246 -47.84 1.98 40.59
C GLY A 246 -48.53 1.66 41.92
N LYS A 247 -47.77 1.62 43.03
CA LYS A 247 -48.35 1.42 44.38
C LYS A 247 -49.27 2.56 44.78
N MET A 248 -48.89 3.80 44.46
CA MET A 248 -49.71 4.97 44.76
C MET A 248 -51.03 4.94 44.00
N HIS A 249 -51.01 4.57 42.72
CA HIS A 249 -52.21 4.43 41.89
C HIS A 249 -53.12 3.31 42.40
N GLU A 250 -52.57 2.15 42.77
CA GLU A 250 -53.33 1.04 43.35
C GLU A 250 -54.02 1.45 44.66
N LEU A 251 -53.29 2.12 45.56
CA LEU A 251 -53.85 2.64 46.81
C LEU A 251 -54.94 3.69 46.55
N ALA A 252 -54.76 4.56 45.56
CA ALA A 252 -55.77 5.54 45.16
C ALA A 252 -57.06 4.87 44.65
N MET A 253 -56.95 3.81 43.84
CA MET A 253 -58.09 3.02 43.38
C MET A 253 -58.82 2.32 44.56
N LYS A 254 -58.06 1.71 45.47
CA LYS A 254 -58.63 1.09 46.69
C LYS A 254 -59.35 2.13 47.54
N LEU A 255 -58.77 3.31 47.72
CA LEU A 255 -59.38 4.41 48.47
C LEU A 255 -60.67 4.91 47.80
N ALA A 256 -60.69 5.05 46.48
CA ALA A 256 -61.90 5.45 45.74
C ALA A 256 -63.02 4.41 45.87
N SER A 257 -62.69 3.12 45.73
CA SER A 257 -63.63 2.02 45.94
C SER A 257 -64.20 2.01 47.36
N GLN A 258 -63.34 2.18 48.37
CA GLN A 258 -63.77 2.30 49.78
C GLN A 258 -64.67 3.51 50.03
N LYS A 259 -64.40 4.65 49.37
CA LYS A 259 -65.30 5.82 49.45
C LYS A 259 -66.68 5.52 48.86
N SER A 260 -66.76 4.79 47.74
CA SER A 260 -68.03 4.37 47.14
C SER A 260 -68.81 3.44 48.07
N GLN A 261 -68.17 2.39 48.59
CA GLN A 261 -68.78 1.45 49.53
C GLN A 261 -69.30 2.16 50.80
N ASN A 262 -68.52 3.12 51.33
CA ASN A 262 -68.97 3.92 52.47
C ASN A 262 -70.15 4.84 52.12
N ALA A 263 -70.22 5.36 50.89
CA ALA A 263 -71.36 6.16 50.45
C ALA A 263 -72.63 5.30 50.32
N GLU A 264 -72.51 4.09 49.75
CA GLU A 264 -73.60 3.11 49.67
C GLU A 264 -74.10 2.70 51.06
N LEU A 265 -73.20 2.37 51.98
CA LEU A 265 -73.57 2.05 53.37
C LEU A 265 -74.32 3.21 54.04
N ARG A 266 -73.84 4.45 53.88
CA ARG A 266 -74.57 5.64 54.39
C ARG A 266 -75.95 5.76 53.78
N SER A 267 -76.10 5.54 52.48
CA SER A 267 -77.40 5.55 51.80
C SER A 267 -78.34 4.45 52.32
N HIS A 268 -77.82 3.25 52.59
CA HIS A 268 -78.59 2.16 53.18
C HIS A 268 -79.05 2.49 54.60
N PHE A 269 -78.17 3.05 55.44
CA PHE A 269 -78.55 3.50 56.77
C PHE A 269 -79.61 4.60 56.72
N GLU A 270 -79.47 5.58 55.83
CA GLU A 270 -80.47 6.63 55.68
C GLU A 270 -81.82 6.08 55.22
N ALA A 271 -81.83 5.12 54.30
CA ALA A 271 -83.05 4.44 53.88
C ALA A 271 -83.70 3.66 55.04
N LEU A 272 -82.90 2.98 55.86
CA LEU A 272 -83.37 2.25 57.04
C LEU A 272 -83.96 3.20 58.09
N CYS A 273 -83.31 4.34 58.37
CA CYS A 273 -83.85 5.36 59.26
C CYS A 273 -85.22 5.86 58.77
N LYS A 274 -85.35 6.16 57.46
CA LYS A 274 -86.64 6.57 56.88
C LYS A 274 -87.72 5.48 57.01
N GLN A 275 -87.34 4.21 56.90
CA GLN A 275 -88.27 3.09 57.12
C GLN A 275 -88.66 2.99 58.61
N MET A 276 -87.70 3.17 59.52
CA MET A 276 -87.95 3.17 60.96
C MET A 276 -88.91 4.30 61.34
N ASP A 277 -88.72 5.52 60.84
CA ASP A 277 -89.61 6.66 61.09
C ASP A 277 -91.04 6.38 60.61
N ARG A 278 -91.20 5.75 59.43
CA ARG A 278 -92.52 5.33 58.94
C ARG A 278 -93.17 4.31 59.85
N LEU A 279 -92.42 3.30 60.29
CA LEU A 279 -92.91 2.26 61.19
C LEU A 279 -93.29 2.83 62.56
N THR A 280 -92.48 3.75 63.11
CA THR A 280 -92.81 4.49 64.33
C THR A 280 -94.14 5.23 64.17
N GLY A 281 -94.33 5.94 63.05
CA GLY A 281 -95.59 6.63 62.77
C GLY A 281 -96.80 5.68 62.54
N ASP A 282 -96.59 4.48 62.00
CA ASP A 282 -97.62 3.44 61.93
C ASP A 282 -97.99 2.93 63.33
N VAL A 283 -97.00 2.74 64.21
CA VAL A 283 -97.20 2.33 65.61
C VAL A 283 -97.95 3.42 66.38
N ASP A 284 -97.59 4.70 66.23
CA ASP A 284 -98.28 5.81 66.89
C ASP A 284 -99.76 5.87 66.47
N ARG A 285 -100.05 5.77 65.16
CA ARG A 285 -101.43 5.69 64.64
C ARG A 285 -102.18 4.47 65.15
N SER A 286 -101.51 3.31 65.22
CA SER A 286 -102.11 2.09 65.78
C SER A 286 -102.42 2.26 67.27
N ASN A 287 -101.53 2.90 68.04
CA ASN A 287 -101.72 3.19 69.46
C ASN A 287 -102.89 4.15 69.67
N GLU A 288 -103.00 5.24 68.88
CA GLU A 288 -104.15 6.15 68.90
C GLU A 288 -105.47 5.40 68.65
N LEU A 289 -105.50 4.52 67.64
CA LEU A 289 -106.69 3.72 67.35
C LEU A 289 -107.06 2.77 68.50
N VAL A 290 -106.08 2.17 69.17
CA VAL A 290 -106.31 1.33 70.35
C VAL A 290 -106.95 2.13 71.47
N VAL A 291 -106.47 3.35 71.75
CA VAL A 291 -107.07 4.22 72.77
C VAL A 291 -108.53 4.55 72.44
N ILE A 292 -108.84 4.93 71.20
CA ILE A 292 -110.22 5.20 70.77
C ILE A 292 -111.11 3.95 70.93
N LEU A 293 -110.59 2.77 70.59
CA LEU A 293 -111.33 1.52 70.74
C LEU A 293 -111.55 1.16 72.22
N GLN A 294 -110.59 1.47 73.10
CA GLN A 294 -110.74 1.31 74.56
C GLN A 294 -111.81 2.26 75.11
N GLU A 295 -111.82 3.54 74.71
CA GLU A 295 -112.85 4.50 75.10
C GLU A 295 -114.25 4.03 74.67
N LYS A 296 -114.40 3.59 73.41
CA LYS A 296 -115.67 3.03 72.91
C LYS A 296 -116.09 1.76 73.65
N LEU A 297 -115.13 0.92 74.04
CA LEU A 297 -115.42 -0.28 74.82
C LEU A 297 -115.94 0.11 76.20
N GLU A 298 -115.31 1.08 76.87
CA GLU A 298 -115.74 1.61 78.16
C GLU A 298 -117.14 2.26 78.07
N GLU A 299 -117.40 3.06 77.04
CA GLU A 299 -118.74 3.60 76.76
C GLU A 299 -119.80 2.50 76.61
N LYS A 300 -119.47 1.41 75.89
CA LYS A 300 -120.36 0.27 75.71
C LYS A 300 -120.53 -0.53 77.00
N GLU A 301 -119.47 -0.67 77.80
CA GLU A 301 -119.55 -1.28 79.13
C GLU A 301 -120.43 -0.45 80.08
N ASP A 302 -120.33 0.87 80.03
CA ASP A 302 -121.21 1.81 80.75
C ASP A 302 -122.67 1.72 80.30
N GLU A 303 -122.89 1.63 78.99
CA GLU A 303 -124.22 1.44 78.42
C GLU A 303 -124.81 0.08 78.83
N ILE A 304 -124.02 -0.99 78.82
CA ILE A 304 -124.40 -2.30 79.35
C ILE A 304 -124.71 -2.21 80.86
N ARG A 305 -123.90 -1.50 81.64
CA ARG A 305 -124.15 -1.27 83.08
C ARG A 305 -125.47 -0.53 83.30
N ARG A 306 -125.74 0.52 82.53
CA ARG A 306 -127.00 1.28 82.56
C ARG A 306 -128.21 0.42 82.17
N LEU A 307 -128.14 -0.30 81.06
CA LEU A 307 -129.23 -1.19 80.61
C LEU A 307 -129.49 -2.30 81.61
N LYS A 308 -128.45 -2.87 82.23
CA LYS A 308 -128.60 -3.85 83.33
C LYS A 308 -129.34 -3.25 84.52
N HIS A 309 -128.99 -2.02 84.92
CA HIS A 309 -129.67 -1.32 86.01
C HIS A 309 -131.15 -1.06 85.69
N GLN A 310 -131.45 -0.58 84.48
CA GLN A 310 -132.83 -0.38 84.01
C GLN A 310 -133.64 -1.68 83.94
N LEU A 311 -133.01 -2.79 83.52
CA LEU A 311 -133.66 -4.10 83.51
C LEU A 311 -133.98 -4.57 84.93
N GLN A 312 -133.10 -4.26 85.89
CA GLN A 312 -133.29 -4.56 87.31
C GLN A 312 -134.41 -3.70 87.92
N GLU A 313 -134.48 -2.40 87.58
CA GLU A 313 -135.56 -1.49 87.97
C GLU A 313 -136.91 -1.88 87.33
N ASN A 314 -136.93 -2.24 86.04
CA ASN A 314 -138.15 -2.72 85.38
C ASN A 314 -138.62 -4.05 85.95
N ASN A 315 -137.72 -4.96 86.34
CA ASN A 315 -138.10 -6.16 87.09
C ASN A 315 -138.72 -5.82 88.45
N THR A 316 -138.22 -4.79 89.17
CA THR A 316 -138.86 -4.34 90.42
C THR A 316 -140.22 -3.66 90.19
N VAL A 317 -140.42 -2.98 89.06
CA VAL A 317 -141.71 -2.38 88.70
C VAL A 317 -142.71 -3.42 88.17
N GLU A 318 -142.25 -4.49 87.49
CA GLU A 318 -143.07 -5.66 87.18
C GLU A 318 -143.43 -6.47 88.45
N GLU A 319 -142.53 -6.55 89.44
CA GLU A 319 -142.86 -7.06 90.78
C GLU A 319 -143.87 -6.15 91.52
N GLU A 320 -143.81 -4.82 91.36
CA GLU A 320 -144.80 -3.89 91.94
C GLU A 320 -146.13 -3.83 91.16
N GLN A 321 -146.17 -4.15 89.86
CA GLN A 321 -147.41 -4.27 89.07
C GLN A 321 -148.07 -5.65 89.14
N THR A 322 -147.34 -6.73 89.43
CA THR A 322 -147.93 -8.06 89.66
C THR A 322 -148.50 -8.25 91.08
N VAL A 323 -148.25 -7.32 92.01
CA VAL A 323 -148.91 -7.29 93.34
C VAL A 323 -150.33 -6.71 93.28
N LEU A 324 -150.82 -6.25 92.11
CA LEU A 324 -152.19 -5.74 91.94
C LEU A 324 -152.93 -6.34 90.74
N ALA A 325 -153.01 -7.67 90.63
CA ALA A 325 -154.24 -8.37 90.21
C ALA A 325 -154.14 -9.91 90.39
N PRO A 326 -155.23 -10.62 90.74
CA PRO A 326 -155.15 -11.79 91.63
C PRO A 326 -155.46 -13.18 91.00
N ASN A 327 -154.77 -14.19 91.56
CA ASN A 327 -155.19 -15.52 92.05
C ASN A 327 -155.64 -16.70 91.13
N THR A 328 -155.36 -17.91 91.69
CA THR A 328 -155.81 -19.30 91.41
C THR A 328 -154.99 -20.04 90.33
N GLU A 329 -154.36 -21.20 90.56
CA GLU A 329 -154.52 -22.36 91.48
C GLU A 329 -153.18 -22.86 92.06
#